data_AF-A0A946XJ35-F1
#
_entry.id   AF-A0A946XJ35-F1
#
_cell.length_a   1.000
_cell.length_b   1.000
_cell.length_c   1.000
_cell.angle_alpha   90.00
_cell.angle_beta   90.00
_cell.angle_gamma   90.00
#
_symmetry.space_group_name_H-M   'P 1'
#
loop_
_entity.id
_entity.type
_entity.pdbx_description
1 polymer ?
#
loop_
_entity_poly.entity_id
_entity_poly.type
_entity_poly.pdbx_seq_one_letter_code
_entity_poly.pdbx_strand_id
1 'polypeptide(L)' 'MVREDLKLPKGKMAAQVAHASVDAVLKADKSVLSSWRNEGMMKIVVKVKDQADLYKHIQQAKDLGLTTSVITDAGRTVV' A
#
# COMPACT_ATOMS: atom_id res chain seq x y z
N MET A 1 -1.08 -3.32 -1.83
CA MET A 1 -2.20 -4.29 -1.87
C MET A 1 -3.51 -3.53 -1.91
N VAL A 2 -4.50 -4.01 -2.68
CA VAL A 2 -5.84 -3.40 -2.77
C VAL A 2 -6.88 -4.45 -2.42
N ARG A 3 -7.86 -4.08 -1.60
CA ARG A 3 -9.00 -4.93 -1.23
C ARG A 3 -9.99 -5.08 -2.38
N GLU A 4 -10.27 -6.32 -2.80
CA GLU A 4 -11.23 -6.61 -3.87
C GLU A 4 -12.68 -6.39 -3.44
N ASP A 5 -13.01 -6.71 -2.18
CA ASP A 5 -14.36 -6.60 -1.63
C ASP A 5 -14.92 -5.16 -1.63
N LEU A 6 -14.04 -4.14 -1.68
CA LEU A 6 -14.42 -2.74 -1.77
C LEU A 6 -14.92 -2.30 -3.16
N LYS A 7 -14.69 -3.10 -4.21
CA LYS A 7 -15.13 -2.82 -5.59
C LYS A 7 -14.85 -1.37 -6.05
N LEU A 8 -13.65 -0.86 -5.75
CA LEU A 8 -13.30 0.53 -6.01
C LEU A 8 -13.28 0.84 -7.52
N PRO A 9 -13.81 2.01 -7.96
CA PRO A 9 -13.57 2.53 -9.30
C PRO A 9 -12.07 2.67 -9.59
N LYS A 10 -11.66 2.54 -10.86
CA LYS A 10 -10.23 2.57 -11.26
C LYS A 10 -9.49 3.80 -10.74
N GLY A 11 -10.09 4.98 -10.83
CA GLY A 11 -9.48 6.22 -10.35
C GLY A 11 -9.29 6.24 -8.83
N LYS A 12 -10.30 5.76 -8.08
CA LYS A 12 -10.23 5.66 -6.61
C LYS A 12 -9.18 4.64 -6.18
N MET A 13 -9.12 3.48 -6.85
CA MET A 13 -8.06 2.49 -6.63
C MET A 13 -6.67 3.10 -6.87
N ALA A 14 -6.47 3.82 -7.98
CA ALA A 14 -5.20 4.46 -8.29
C ALA A 14 -4.79 5.48 -7.22
N ALA A 15 -5.72 6.32 -6.76
CA ALA A 15 -5.47 7.29 -5.68
C ALA A 15 -5.06 6.59 -4.36
N GLN A 16 -5.77 5.54 -3.96
CA GLN A 16 -5.44 4.80 -2.72
C GLN A 16 -4.08 4.09 -2.82
N VAL A 17 -3.74 3.53 -3.98
CA VAL A 17 -2.40 2.94 -4.21
C VAL A 17 -1.31 4.02 -4.16
N ALA A 18 -1.57 5.20 -4.73
CA ALA A 18 -0.62 6.32 -4.67
C ALA A 18 -0.41 6.79 -3.21
N HIS A 19 -1.49 6.95 -2.43
CA HIS A 19 -1.40 7.28 -1.00
C HIS A 19 -0.56 6.25 -0.24
N ALA A 20 -0.80 4.95 -0.48
CA ALA A 20 -0.06 3.89 0.18
C ALA A 20 1.43 3.92 -0.18
N SER A 21 1.76 4.20 -1.46
CA SER A 21 3.15 4.31 -1.91
C SER A 21 3.86 5.50 -1.27
N VAL A 22 3.20 6.65 -1.14
CA VAL A 22 3.81 7.85 -0.54
C VAL A 22 4.01 7.66 0.97
N ASP A 23 2.99 7.16 1.67
CA ASP A 23 3.07 6.89 3.11
C ASP A 23 4.19 5.88 3.45
N ALA A 24 4.35 4.84 2.63
CA ALA A 24 5.44 3.87 2.78
C ALA A 24 6.82 4.51 2.58
N VAL A 25 6.97 5.39 1.58
CA VAL A 25 8.23 6.13 1.35
C VAL A 25 8.57 7.05 2.51
N LEU A 26 7.59 7.72 3.11
CA LEU A 26 7.79 8.61 4.25
C LEU A 26 8.20 7.88 5.53
N LYS A 27 7.86 6.59 5.64
CA LYS A 27 8.21 5.72 6.78
C LYS A 27 9.47 4.89 6.58
N ALA A 28 9.95 4.78 5.33
CA ALA A 28 11.09 3.94 4.99
C ALA A 28 12.41 4.52 5.53
N ASP A 29 13.35 3.63 5.85
CA ASP A 29 14.72 4.03 6.14
C ASP A 29 15.37 4.70 4.91
N LYS A 30 16.21 5.73 5.16
CA LYS A 30 16.82 6.53 4.09
C LYS A 30 17.72 5.70 3.17
N SER A 31 18.43 4.71 3.71
CA SER A 31 19.33 3.86 2.91
C SER A 31 18.55 2.94 1.98
N VAL A 32 17.49 2.31 2.50
CA VAL A 32 16.57 1.47 1.72
C VAL A 32 15.87 2.28 0.63
N LEU A 33 15.39 3.48 0.98
CA LEU A 33 14.75 4.39 0.03
C LEU A 33 15.71 4.79 -1.09
N SER A 34 16.98 5.07 -0.78
CA SER A 34 17.98 5.42 -1.78
C SER A 34 18.29 4.26 -2.72
N SER A 35 18.44 3.03 -2.20
CA SER A 35 18.66 1.84 -3.05
C SER A 35 17.47 1.60 -3.98
N TRP A 36 16.26 1.56 -3.44
CA TRP A 36 15.04 1.36 -4.21
C TRP A 36 14.84 2.43 -5.29
N ARG A 37 15.23 3.68 -5.01
CA ARG A 37 15.22 4.76 -6.02
C ARG A 37 16.21 4.51 -7.15
N ASN A 38 17.43 4.11 -6.83
CA ASN A 38 18.47 3.82 -7.81
C ASN A 38 18.14 2.58 -8.66
N GLU A 39 17.36 1.65 -8.11
CA GLU A 39 16.84 0.46 -8.80
C GLU A 39 15.57 0.74 -9.65
N GLY A 40 15.19 2.01 -9.82
CA GLY A 40 14.07 2.41 -10.69
C GLY A 40 12.71 2.44 -10.01
N MET A 41 12.66 2.42 -8.67
CA MET A 41 11.43 2.59 -7.87
C MET A 41 10.32 1.58 -8.21
N MET A 42 10.67 0.31 -8.39
CA MET A 42 9.74 -0.75 -8.76
C MET A 42 8.54 -0.81 -7.81
N LYS A 43 7.34 -0.98 -8.38
CA LYS A 43 6.08 -1.14 -7.64
C LYS A 43 5.30 -2.30 -8.23
N ILE A 44 4.77 -3.15 -7.35
CA ILE A 44 3.89 -4.25 -7.73
C ILE A 44 2.56 -4.04 -7.00
N VAL A 45 1.48 -3.92 -7.77
CA VAL A 45 0.13 -3.72 -7.23
C VAL A 45 -0.61 -5.05 -7.30
N VAL A 46 -0.82 -5.66 -6.14
CA VAL A 46 -1.59 -6.90 -6.01
C VAL A 46 -2.91 -6.66 -5.28
N LYS A 47 -3.82 -7.60 -5.45
CA LYS A 47 -5.13 -7.60 -4.82
C LYS A 47 -5.19 -8.59 -3.65
N VAL A 48 -6.01 -8.30 -2.65
CA VAL A 48 -6.31 -9.17 -1.50
C VAL A 48 -7.81 -9.30 -1.35
N LYS A 49 -8.28 -10.42 -0.83
CA LYS A 49 -9.71 -10.74 -0.82
C LYS A 49 -10.52 -9.71 0.00
N ASP A 50 -10.06 -9.43 1.22
CA ASP A 50 -10.79 -8.64 2.20
C ASP A 50 -9.85 -7.98 3.22
N GLN A 51 -10.44 -7.36 4.25
CA GLN A 51 -9.70 -6.70 5.32
C GLN A 51 -8.82 -7.66 6.13
N ALA A 52 -9.33 -8.84 6.46
CA ALA A 52 -8.60 -9.79 7.29
C ALA A 52 -7.37 -10.29 6.55
N ASP A 53 -7.50 -10.57 5.26
CA ASP A 53 -6.41 -10.96 4.38
C ASP A 53 -5.34 -9.86 4.24
N LEU A 54 -5.78 -8.59 4.10
CA LEU A 54 -4.86 -7.44 4.11
C LEU A 54 -4.04 -7.39 5.40
N TYR A 55 -4.70 -7.44 6.57
CA TYR A 55 -4.00 -7.32 7.86
C TYR A 55 -3.10 -8.51 8.15
N LYS A 56 -3.47 -9.72 7.70
CA LYS A 56 -2.61 -10.91 7.77
C LYS A 56 -1.27 -10.64 7.07
N HIS A 57 -1.30 -10.17 5.83
CA HIS A 57 -0.08 -9.87 5.08
C HIS A 57 0.72 -8.70 5.66
N ILE A 58 0.04 -7.68 6.17
CA ILE A 58 0.70 -6.56 6.86
C ILE A 58 1.42 -7.04 8.12
N GLN A 59 0.81 -7.94 8.90
CA GLN A 59 1.45 -8.49 10.08
C GLN A 59 2.68 -9.30 9.71
N GLN A 60 2.57 -10.20 8.72
CA GLN A 60 3.71 -10.97 8.21
C GLN A 60 4.86 -10.07 7.74
N ALA A 61 4.57 -8.99 7.03
CA ALA A 61 5.58 -8.03 6.59
C ALA A 61 6.25 -7.30 7.77
N LYS A 62 5.47 -6.91 8.79
CA LYS A 62 6.01 -6.30 10.02
C LYS A 62 6.90 -7.27 10.80
N ASP A 63 6.50 -8.54 10.91
CA ASP A 63 7.29 -9.57 11.61
C ASP A 63 8.64 -9.81 10.92
N LEU A 64 8.72 -9.57 9.60
CA LEU A 64 9.95 -9.59 8.80
C LEU A 64 10.73 -8.27 8.83
N GLY A 65 10.29 -7.27 9.61
CA GLY A 65 10.93 -5.96 9.69
C GLY A 65 10.74 -5.08 8.46
N LEU A 66 9.78 -5.39 7.58
CA LEU A 66 9.50 -4.60 6.38
C LEU A 66 8.66 -3.35 6.72
N THR A 67 8.96 -2.25 6.03
CA THR A 67 8.14 -1.03 6.11
C THR A 67 6.75 -1.30 5.54
N THR A 68 5.71 -1.01 6.32
CA THR A 68 4.30 -1.20 5.91
C THR A 68 3.50 0.07 6.08
N SER A 69 2.44 0.22 5.30
CA SER A 69 1.52 1.35 5.34
C SER A 69 0.12 0.87 4.98
N VAL A 70 -0.87 1.27 5.78
CA VAL A 70 -2.29 0.91 5.59
C VAL A 70 -3.06 2.21 5.45
N ILE A 71 -3.71 2.37 4.30
CA ILE A 71 -4.52 3.56 4.01
C ILE A 71 -5.97 3.26 4.34
N THR A 72 -6.57 4.18 5.10
CA THR A 72 -7.99 4.17 5.41
C THR A 72 -8.63 5.36 4.72
N ASP A 73 -9.55 5.10 3.80
CA ASP A 73 -10.38 6.15 3.21
C ASP A 73 -11.57 6.43 4.12
N ALA A 74 -11.73 7.68 4.55
CA ALA A 74 -12.87 8.12 5.34
C ALA A 74 -14.19 8.15 4.55
N GLY A 75 -14.17 7.80 3.26
CA GLY A 75 -15.37 7.63 2.44
C GLY A 75 -16.05 8.95 2.07
N ARG A 76 -15.34 10.08 2.17
CA ARG A 76 -15.97 11.41 2.05
C ARG A 76 -16.38 11.82 0.64
N THR A 77 -16.01 11.06 -0.38
CA THR A 77 -16.55 11.23 -1.74
C THR A 77 -16.57 9.88 -2.46
N VAL A 78 -17.76 9.48 -2.87
CA VAL A 78 -17.99 8.53 -3.96
C VAL A 78 -18.41 9.35 -5.17
N VAL A 79 -17.73 9.14 -6.29
CA VAL A 79 -18.29 9.32 -7.64
C VAL A 79 -17.95 8.05 -8.40
#